data_AF-A0A7G8EPK4-F1
#
_entry.id   AF-A0A7G8EPK4-F1
#
_cell.length_a   1.000
_cell.length_b   1.000
_cell.length_c   1.000
_cell.angle_alpha   90.00
_cell.angle_beta   90.00
_cell.angle_gamma   90.00
#
_symmetry.space_group_name_H-M   'P 1'
#
loop_
_entity.id
_entity.type
_entity.pdbx_description
1 polymer ?
#
loop_
_entity_poly.entity_id
_entity_poly.type
_entity_poly.pdbx_seq_one_letter_code
_entity_poly.pdbx_strand_id
1 'polypeptide(L)'
;MTTFSTSATSRPLTSSEWVSTLPPWRSLLATLNWRPVYDIEMRGRESEKRAKQLESEIELLQESNARIARFEQELFSSSNQAPSTGDSSPT
;
A
#
# COMPACT_ATOMS: atom_id res chain seq x y z
N MET A 1 19.50 -41.83 -2.15
CA MET A 1 19.67 -40.70 -3.10
C MET A 1 18.93 -39.51 -2.54
N THR A 2 19.67 -38.48 -2.12
CA THR A 2 19.18 -37.24 -1.50
C THR A 2 18.88 -36.23 -2.60
N THR A 3 17.62 -35.79 -2.73
CA THR A 3 17.25 -34.71 -3.67
C THR A 3 17.18 -33.40 -2.90
N PHE A 4 18.13 -32.51 -3.15
CA PHE A 4 18.13 -31.14 -2.64
C PHE A 4 17.02 -30.33 -3.31
N SER A 5 16.10 -29.77 -2.51
CA SER A 5 15.19 -28.70 -2.95
C SER A 5 15.94 -27.38 -2.88
N THR A 6 16.42 -26.91 -4.02
CA THR A 6 17.05 -25.59 -4.15
C THR A 6 15.95 -24.53 -4.26
N SER A 7 15.79 -23.75 -3.20
CA SER A 7 14.97 -22.54 -3.17
C SER A 7 15.53 -21.50 -4.15
N ALA A 8 15.00 -21.46 -5.37
CA ALA A 8 15.39 -20.45 -6.35
C ALA A 8 14.63 -19.15 -6.07
N THR A 9 15.35 -18.14 -5.56
CA THR A 9 14.94 -16.74 -5.53
C THR A 9 14.46 -16.33 -6.93
N SER A 10 13.15 -16.17 -7.10
CA SER A 10 12.52 -15.88 -8.39
C SER A 10 12.83 -14.45 -8.82
N ARG A 11 13.90 -14.29 -9.60
CA ARG A 11 14.12 -13.09 -10.41
C ARG A 11 12.86 -12.84 -11.25
N PRO A 12 12.31 -11.61 -11.31
CA PRO A 12 11.09 -11.35 -12.07
C PRO A 12 11.38 -11.67 -13.54
N LEU A 13 10.76 -12.73 -14.03
CA LEU A 13 10.93 -13.24 -15.37
C LEU A 13 10.50 -12.15 -16.36
N THR A 14 11.41 -11.77 -17.27
CA THR A 14 11.10 -10.75 -18.26
C THR A 14 10.02 -11.28 -19.22
N SER A 15 9.19 -10.40 -19.82
CA SER A 15 8.04 -10.86 -20.61
C SER A 15 8.45 -11.76 -21.78
N SER A 16 9.62 -11.53 -22.36
CA SER A 16 10.23 -12.34 -23.43
C SER A 16 10.64 -13.74 -22.97
N GLU A 17 11.20 -13.86 -21.77
CA GLU A 17 11.57 -15.16 -21.18
C GLU A 17 10.32 -16.00 -20.90
N TRP A 18 9.24 -15.39 -20.36
CA TRP A 18 7.98 -16.10 -20.15
C TRP A 18 7.35 -16.59 -21.46
N VAL A 19 7.31 -15.75 -22.50
CA VAL A 19 6.75 -16.14 -23.80
C VAL A 19 7.53 -17.28 -24.45
N SER A 20 8.84 -17.35 -24.24
CA SER A 20 9.71 -18.41 -24.77
C SER A 20 9.50 -19.76 -24.08
N THR A 21 8.96 -19.77 -22.85
CA THR A 21 8.60 -21.01 -22.13
C THR A 21 7.26 -21.61 -22.56
N LEU A 22 6.49 -20.91 -23.41
CA LEU A 22 5.18 -21.36 -23.84
C LEU A 22 5.27 -22.22 -25.12
N PRO A 23 4.34 -23.17 -25.33
CA PRO A 23 4.18 -23.85 -26.61
C PRO A 23 4.08 -22.86 -27.77
N PRO A 24 4.60 -23.19 -28.98
CA PRO A 24 4.69 -22.24 -30.09
C PRO A 24 3.37 -21.54 -30.44
N TRP A 25 2.24 -22.23 -30.35
CA TRP A 25 0.91 -21.65 -30.60
C TRP A 25 0.52 -20.59 -29.54
N ARG A 26 0.92 -20.76 -28.28
CA ARG A 26 0.71 -19.76 -27.21
C ARG A 26 1.67 -18.58 -27.35
N SER A 27 2.88 -18.81 -27.84
CA SER A 27 3.84 -17.74 -28.15
C SER A 27 3.32 -16.86 -29.31
N LEU A 28 2.76 -17.47 -30.35
CA LEU A 28 2.03 -16.80 -31.43
C LEU A 28 0.84 -15.99 -30.91
N LEU A 29 0.00 -16.57 -30.06
CA LEU A 29 -1.12 -15.85 -29.43
C LEU A 29 -0.65 -14.67 -28.57
N ALA A 30 0.43 -14.83 -27.80
CA ALA A 30 0.99 -13.75 -27.00
C ALA A 30 1.57 -12.61 -27.87
N THR A 31 2.19 -12.96 -29.00
CA THR A 31 2.70 -11.98 -29.98
C THR A 31 1.56 -11.23 -30.68
N LEU A 32 0.41 -11.89 -30.86
CA LEU A 32 -0.83 -11.30 -31.37
C LEU A 32 -1.63 -10.54 -30.29
N ASN A 33 -1.05 -10.26 -29.11
CA ASN A 33 -1.71 -9.65 -27.94
C ASN A 33 -2.96 -10.42 -27.43
N TRP A 34 -3.13 -11.67 -27.82
CA TRP A 34 -4.24 -12.52 -27.42
C TRP A 34 -3.97 -13.08 -26.02
N ARG A 35 -4.12 -12.23 -25.00
CA ARG A 35 -4.18 -12.72 -23.62
C ARG A 35 -5.53 -13.40 -23.41
N PRO A 36 -5.58 -14.54 -22.69
CA PRO A 36 -6.85 -15.10 -22.25
C PRO A 36 -7.63 -14.01 -21.51
N VAL A 37 -8.88 -13.76 -21.91
CA VAL A 37 -9.77 -12.75 -21.29
C VAL A 37 -9.81 -12.91 -19.77
N TYR A 38 -9.74 -14.16 -19.30
CA TYR A 38 -9.63 -14.52 -17.88
C TYR A 38 -8.47 -13.86 -17.13
N ASP A 39 -7.28 -13.75 -17.74
CA ASP A 39 -6.10 -13.15 -17.10
C ASP A 39 -6.24 -11.63 -16.94
N ILE A 40 -6.97 -10.98 -17.85
CA ILE A 40 -7.25 -9.54 -17.81
C ILE A 40 -8.29 -9.25 -16.72
N GLU A 41 -9.37 -10.02 -16.68
CA GLU A 41 -10.42 -9.88 -15.67
C GLU A 41 -9.91 -10.14 -14.25
N MET A 42 -9.06 -11.16 -14.07
CA MET A 42 -8.44 -11.46 -12.78
C MET A 42 -7.53 -10.34 -12.32
N ARG A 43 -6.69 -9.79 -13.23
CA ARG A 43 -5.84 -8.64 -12.93
C ARG A 43 -6.67 -7.39 -12.59
N GLY A 44 -7.79 -7.18 -13.27
CA GLY A 44 -8.73 -6.11 -12.95
C GLY A 44 -9.27 -6.25 -11.53
N ARG A 45 -9.78 -7.43 -11.16
CA ARG A 45 -10.29 -7.69 -9.80
C ARG A 45 -9.24 -7.55 -8.72
N GLU A 46 -8.00 -7.99 -8.96
CA GLU A 46 -6.89 -7.80 -8.02
C GLU A 46 -6.54 -6.32 -7.84
N SER A 47 -6.51 -5.55 -8.94
CA SER A 47 -6.25 -4.11 -8.89
C SER A 47 -7.35 -3.36 -8.14
N GLU A 48 -8.61 -3.72 -8.34
CA GLU A 48 -9.75 -3.12 -7.65
C GLU A 48 -9.70 -3.40 -6.14
N LYS A 49 -9.37 -4.64 -5.74
CA LYS A 49 -9.19 -4.99 -4.32
C LYS A 49 -8.09 -4.18 -3.67
N ARG A 50 -6.95 -4.04 -4.34
CA ARG A 50 -5.82 -3.22 -3.84
C ARG A 50 -6.21 -1.75 -3.73
N ALA A 51 -6.93 -1.21 -4.71
CA ALA A 51 -7.40 0.17 -4.67
C ALA A 51 -8.32 0.42 -3.47
N LYS A 52 -9.32 -0.44 -3.25
CA LYS A 52 -10.22 -0.33 -2.08
C LYS A 52 -9.48 -0.43 -0.75
N GLN A 53 -8.49 -1.31 -0.67
CA GLN A 53 -7.67 -1.44 0.54
C GLN A 53 -6.87 -0.15 0.80
N LEU A 54 -6.23 0.41 -0.23
CA LEU A 54 -5.48 1.66 -0.11
C LEU A 54 -6.39 2.84 0.26
N GLU A 55 -7.60 2.92 -0.32
CA GLU A 55 -8.58 3.95 0.05
C GLU A 55 -8.94 3.88 1.53
N SER A 56 -9.22 2.68 2.06
CA SER A 56 -9.54 2.50 3.48
C SER A 56 -8.36 2.85 4.40
N GLU A 57 -7.13 2.57 3.97
CA GLU A 57 -5.93 2.92 4.75
C GLU A 57 -5.67 4.43 4.75
N ILE A 58 -5.90 5.11 3.62
CA ILE A 58 -5.81 6.57 3.52
C ILE A 58 -6.85 7.23 4.43
N GLU A 59 -8.09 6.73 4.44
CA GLU A 59 -9.15 7.27 5.31
C GLU A 59 -8.77 7.13 6.79
N LEU A 60 -8.29 5.97 7.21
CA LEU A 60 -7.82 5.75 8.58
C LEU A 60 -6.63 6.65 8.95
N LEU A 61 -5.69 6.84 8.03
CA LEU A 61 -4.55 7.74 8.24
C LEU A 61 -5.00 9.20 8.34
N GLN A 62 -5.96 9.63 7.53
CA GLN A 62 -6.54 10.97 7.63
C GLN A 62 -7.24 11.20 8.96
N GLU A 63 -8.01 10.23 9.45
CA GLU A 63 -8.66 10.30 10.76
C GLU A 63 -7.62 10.39 11.88
N SER A 64 -6.60 9.53 11.85
CA SER A 64 -5.50 9.55 12.82
C SER A 64 -4.78 10.90 12.83
N ASN A 65 -4.43 11.43 11.66
CA ASN A 65 -3.79 12.74 11.53
C ASN A 65 -4.68 13.87 12.05
N ALA A 66 -5.99 13.82 11.79
CA ALA A 66 -6.93 14.81 12.32
C ALA A 66 -7.00 14.75 13.85
N ARG A 67 -6.92 13.56 14.46
CA ARG A 67 -6.85 13.41 15.92
C ARG A 67 -5.57 13.97 16.49
N ILE A 68 -4.42 13.69 15.87
CA ILE A 68 -3.12 14.23 16.29
C ILE A 68 -3.13 15.76 16.20
N ALA A 69 -3.61 16.33 15.09
CA ALA A 69 -3.69 17.78 14.90
C ALA A 69 -4.54 18.46 15.98
N ARG A 70 -5.63 17.83 16.43
CA ARG A 70 -6.42 18.33 17.58
C ARG A 70 -5.63 18.30 18.87
N PHE A 71 -4.96 17.19 19.17
CA PHE A 71 -4.13 17.09 20.38
C PHE A 71 -2.99 18.11 20.39
N GLU A 72 -2.35 18.35 19.25
CA GLU A 72 -1.34 19.40 19.11
C GLU A 72 -1.95 20.78 19.39
N GLN A 73 -3.10 21.09 18.80
CA GLN A 73 -3.81 22.35 19.05
C GLN A 73 -4.19 22.53 20.53
N GLU A 74 -4.66 21.48 21.20
CA GLU A 74 -4.97 21.49 22.63
C GLU A 74 -3.73 21.75 23.49
N LEU A 75 -2.61 21.10 23.19
CA LEU A 75 -1.33 21.33 23.90
C LEU A 75 -0.85 22.77 23.74
N PHE A 76 -0.87 23.31 22.51
CA PHE A 76 -0.46 24.68 22.25
C PHE A 76 -1.43 25.72 22.86
N SER A 77 -2.73 25.40 22.94
CA SER A 77 -3.72 26.26 23.59
C SER A 77 -3.61 26.23 25.11
N SER A 78 -3.36 25.04 25.70
CA SER A 78 -3.16 24.87 27.14
C SER A 78 -1.84 25.45 27.63
N SER A 79 -0.80 25.47 26.79
CA SER A 79 0.51 26.06 27.12
C SER A 79 0.49 27.59 27.18
N ASN A 80 -0.54 28.25 26.65
CA ASN A 80 -0.70 29.71 26.70
C ASN A 80 -1.54 30.20 27.89
N GLN A 81 -2.04 29.32 28.75
CA GLN A 81 -2.63 29.73 30.02
C GLN A 81 -1.49 30.07 30.99
N ALA A 82 -1.05 31.33 30.98
CA ALA A 82 -0.15 31.85 32.00
C ALA A 82 -0.70 31.49 33.40
N PRO A 83 0.14 31.08 34.36
CA PRO A 83 -0.31 30.97 35.74
C PRO A 83 -0.88 32.34 36.10
N SER A 84 -2.19 32.39 36.34
CA SER A 84 -2.84 33.59 36.86
C SER A 84 -2.14 33.88 38.18
N THR A 85 -1.22 34.85 38.16
CA THR A 85 -0.52 35.38 39.32
C THR A 85 -1.56 36.02 40.23
N GLY A 86 -2.24 35.16 40.97
CA GLY A 86 -3.19 35.50 41.99
C GLY A 86 -2.43 35.95 43.21
N ASP A 87 -2.40 37.27 43.36
CA ASP A 87 -2.33 37.99 44.63
C ASP A 87 -0.94 38.12 45.26
N SER A 88 -0.23 39.17 44.80
CA SER A 88 0.63 39.94 45.68
C SER A 88 -0.24 40.98 46.39
N SER A 89 -0.40 40.89 47.72
CA SER A 89 -0.26 42.09 48.55
C SER A 89 0.06 41.85 50.02
N PRO A 90 0.76 42.81 50.65
CA PRO A 90 1.39 42.68 51.97
C PRO A 90 0.58 43.37 53.07
N THR A 91 0.64 42.83 54.30
CA THR A 91 0.63 43.59 55.58
C THR A 91 1.06 42.68 56.70
#